data_AF-A0A0R3P6Y5-F1
#
_entry.id   AF-A0A0R3P6Y5-F1
#
_cell.length_a   1.000
_cell.length_b   1.000
_cell.length_c   1.000
_cell.angle_alpha   90.00
_cell.angle_beta   90.00
_cell.angle_gamma   90.00
#
_symmetry.space_group_name_H-M   'P 1'
#
loop_
_entity.id
_entity.type
_entity.pdbx_description
1 polymer ?
#
loop_
_entity_poly.entity_id
_entity_poly.type
_entity_poly.pdbx_seq_one_letter_code
_entity_poly.pdbx_strand_id
1 'polypeptide(L)'
;MSCFFRLFANSGKMDGNPLSEIEQIVRERTEQHESNSRVDVGGGENASTNGHGRSHGGTDNNEESHSAVSDKAAALKKRQCVFAELVSTEESYVQDLQEIVNGYMSEINNPNSNIPMPEDLKGGKMKLVFNNIKDIYEWHRDFFLRALRNCQKSPADLGPLVKRSATKFALYYTYCSNKPLSEYIVSAHYQYFDCIRQKLGHRLDLSNLIIKPVQRITKYELLIKEIIKATEAAGLYKEVPMLQEAYQHMKVVVKTVNDMMVVLRSLQDFDGEITAQGSLLMQGPLNCLVDAGQKHRELQVFLFQQIIIFADIEKAKNQYSSPTFKYRSHIQLNHMQMKELGDCRFQIKSTDPNKIPEVTVVCQASTQERYADWRDMLKKILQQQNDLIFMLSNPLQTKNK
;
A
#
# COMPACT_ATOMS: atom_id res chain seq x y z
N MET A 1 32.30 14.63 21.94
CA MET A 1 30.98 14.09 21.54
C MET A 1 30.07 15.20 21.01
N SER A 2 30.45 15.86 19.92
CA SER A 2 29.60 16.81 19.19
C SER A 2 30.21 16.98 17.80
N CYS A 3 29.73 16.22 16.81
CA CYS A 3 30.01 16.39 15.36
C CYS A 3 29.24 15.38 14.48
N PHE A 4 27.94 15.17 14.71
CA PHE A 4 27.14 14.23 13.88
C PHE A 4 25.87 14.82 13.23
N PHE A 5 25.66 16.15 13.28
CA PHE A 5 24.41 16.78 12.83
C PHE A 5 24.56 17.88 11.74
N ARG A 6 25.58 17.82 10.87
CA ARG A 6 25.77 18.84 9.80
C ARG A 6 26.06 18.27 8.40
N LEU A 7 25.35 17.22 7.97
CA LEU A 7 25.52 16.66 6.62
C LEU A 7 24.27 16.59 5.73
N PHE A 8 23.15 17.21 6.12
CA PHE A 8 21.97 17.35 5.26
C PHE A 8 21.51 18.79 5.00
N ALA A 9 22.36 19.77 5.26
CA ALA A 9 22.07 21.19 5.01
C ALA A 9 23.07 21.77 3.98
N ASN A 10 23.14 21.17 2.80
CA ASN A 10 23.56 21.84 1.55
C ASN A 10 23.43 20.89 0.36
N SER A 11 22.22 20.76 -0.17
CA SER A 11 22.03 20.42 -1.57
C SER A 11 21.25 21.56 -2.19
N GLY A 12 21.95 22.33 -3.02
CA GLY A 12 21.43 23.53 -3.66
C GLY A 12 20.11 23.28 -4.37
N LYS A 13 19.31 24.35 -4.45
CA LYS A 13 18.12 24.44 -5.29
C LYS A 13 18.41 23.87 -6.67
N MET A 14 17.88 22.69 -6.95
CA MET A 14 17.63 22.24 -8.31
C MET A 14 16.27 22.82 -8.66
N ASP A 15 16.26 23.93 -9.37
CA ASP A 15 15.05 24.49 -9.96
C ASP A 15 14.51 23.47 -10.99
N GLY A 16 13.28 23.01 -10.78
CA GLY A 16 12.63 21.98 -11.58
C GLY A 16 12.45 20.68 -10.80
N ASN A 17 11.21 20.24 -10.65
CA ASN A 17 10.91 18.94 -10.05
C ASN A 17 11.24 17.85 -11.09
N PRO A 18 12.34 17.08 -10.95
CA PRO A 18 12.70 16.06 -11.94
C PRO A 18 11.63 14.97 -12.07
N LEU A 19 10.73 14.83 -11.07
CA LEU A 19 9.59 13.91 -11.13
C LEU A 19 8.58 14.29 -12.22
N SER A 20 8.35 15.59 -12.48
CA SER A 20 7.35 16.00 -13.48
C SER A 20 7.83 15.81 -14.91
N GLU A 21 9.14 15.98 -15.19
CA GLU A 21 9.71 15.72 -16.51
C GLU A 21 9.78 14.21 -16.79
N ILE A 22 10.10 13.41 -15.76
CA ILE A 22 10.15 11.95 -15.87
C ILE A 22 8.74 11.34 -16.04
N GLU A 23 7.72 11.86 -15.34
CA GLU A 23 6.32 11.44 -15.54
C GLU A 23 5.81 11.69 -16.96
N GLN A 24 6.31 12.75 -17.62
CA GLN A 24 5.96 13.06 -19.00
C GLN A 24 6.62 12.08 -19.98
N ILE A 25 7.91 11.76 -19.78
CA ILE A 25 8.68 10.85 -20.66
C ILE A 25 8.20 9.39 -20.54
N VAL A 26 7.86 8.91 -19.34
CA VAL A 26 7.37 7.54 -19.13
C VAL A 26 6.00 7.34 -19.79
N ARG A 27 5.17 8.38 -19.81
CA ARG A 27 3.84 8.33 -20.42
C ARG A 27 3.88 8.25 -21.94
N GLU A 28 4.68 9.09 -22.57
CA GLU A 28 4.84 9.11 -24.04
C GLU A 28 5.31 7.75 -24.59
N ARG A 29 6.10 6.98 -23.83
CA ARG A 29 6.53 5.62 -24.22
C ARG A 29 5.48 4.53 -23.98
N THR A 30 4.62 4.69 -22.98
CA THR A 30 3.59 3.69 -22.66
C THR A 30 2.46 3.71 -23.71
N GLU A 31 2.12 4.89 -24.24
CA GLU A 31 1.09 5.09 -25.26
C GLU A 31 1.47 4.49 -26.64
N GLN A 32 2.77 4.44 -26.95
CA GLN A 32 3.26 3.78 -28.19
C GLN A 32 3.11 2.25 -28.14
N HIS A 33 3.13 1.64 -26.96
CA HIS A 33 3.03 0.19 -26.80
C HIS A 33 1.59 -0.32 -26.82
N GLU A 34 0.62 0.45 -26.31
CA GLU A 34 -0.81 0.06 -26.31
C GLU A 34 -1.48 0.21 -27.68
N SER A 35 -0.94 1.06 -28.55
CA SER A 35 -1.49 1.30 -29.90
C SER A 35 -1.27 0.11 -30.86
N ASN A 36 -0.32 -0.78 -30.57
CA ASN A 36 0.04 -1.90 -31.44
C ASN A 36 -0.67 -3.24 -31.10
N SER A 37 -1.43 -3.32 -30.01
CA SER A 37 -1.98 -4.59 -29.49
C SER A 37 -3.50 -4.77 -29.66
N ARG A 38 -4.16 -4.00 -30.53
CA ARG A 38 -5.64 -3.98 -30.63
C ARG A 38 -6.26 -4.44 -31.96
N VAL A 39 -5.57 -5.28 -32.73
CA VAL A 39 -6.20 -5.97 -33.86
C VAL A 39 -5.86 -7.44 -33.76
N ASP A 40 -6.84 -8.27 -33.41
CA ASP A 40 -7.21 -9.52 -34.11
C ASP A 40 -7.99 -10.49 -33.19
N VAL A 41 -9.34 -10.46 -33.25
CA VAL A 41 -10.20 -11.61 -32.88
C VAL A 41 -11.47 -11.56 -33.72
N GLY A 42 -11.58 -12.43 -34.72
CA GLY A 42 -12.80 -12.67 -35.49
C GLY A 42 -12.87 -14.11 -36.00
N GLY A 43 -13.91 -14.83 -35.58
CA GLY A 43 -14.29 -16.17 -36.05
C GLY A 43 -15.27 -16.77 -35.03
N GLY A 44 -16.35 -17.46 -35.36
CA GLY A 44 -16.83 -18.11 -36.58
C GLY A 44 -17.81 -19.20 -36.12
N GLU A 45 -18.88 -19.41 -36.87
CA GLU A 45 -20.11 -20.16 -36.55
C GLU A 45 -19.94 -21.70 -36.39
N ASN A 46 -20.86 -22.37 -35.67
CA ASN A 46 -21.87 -23.30 -36.24
C ASN A 46 -22.57 -24.26 -35.25
N ALA A 47 -23.73 -24.76 -35.70
CA ALA A 47 -24.86 -25.38 -35.00
C ALA A 47 -24.93 -26.92 -35.00
N SER A 48 -25.96 -27.47 -34.30
CA SER A 48 -26.68 -28.78 -34.44
C SER A 48 -26.65 -29.65 -33.16
N THR A 49 -27.62 -30.49 -32.74
CA THR A 49 -29.00 -30.90 -33.13
C THR A 49 -29.55 -31.87 -32.04
N ASN A 50 -30.89 -31.91 -31.86
CA ASN A 50 -31.80 -33.03 -31.48
C ASN A 50 -31.67 -33.86 -30.17
N GLY A 51 -32.85 -34.17 -29.59
CA GLY A 51 -33.17 -35.53 -29.07
C GLY A 51 -34.03 -35.61 -27.81
N HIS A 52 -35.21 -36.23 -27.91
CA HIS A 52 -36.23 -36.47 -26.85
C HIS A 52 -35.85 -37.53 -25.79
N GLY A 53 -36.57 -37.53 -24.65
CA GLY A 53 -36.86 -38.74 -23.86
C GLY A 53 -37.34 -38.52 -22.42
N ARG A 54 -38.64 -38.75 -22.15
CA ARG A 54 -39.21 -38.96 -20.80
C ARG A 54 -39.07 -40.43 -20.40
N SER A 55 -38.78 -40.76 -19.13
CA SER A 55 -39.61 -41.62 -18.28
C SER A 55 -38.99 -41.86 -16.87
N HIS A 56 -39.88 -42.24 -15.96
CA HIS A 56 -39.79 -42.54 -14.53
C HIS A 56 -38.69 -43.50 -14.03
N GLY A 57 -38.28 -43.26 -12.77
CA GLY A 57 -38.56 -44.20 -11.67
C GLY A 57 -37.36 -44.91 -11.02
N GLY A 58 -37.14 -44.63 -9.73
CA GLY A 58 -36.68 -45.63 -8.75
C GLY A 58 -35.28 -45.42 -8.16
N THR A 59 -35.27 -44.99 -6.89
CA THR A 59 -34.27 -45.31 -5.84
C THR A 59 -32.79 -45.10 -6.15
N ASP A 60 -32.23 -43.94 -5.76
CA ASP A 60 -30.78 -43.79 -5.50
C ASP A 60 -30.51 -42.76 -4.39
N ASN A 61 -30.73 -43.16 -3.14
CA ASN A 61 -30.24 -42.38 -1.98
C ASN A 61 -28.75 -42.65 -1.69
N ASN A 62 -28.08 -43.55 -2.44
CA ASN A 62 -26.67 -43.88 -2.25
C ASN A 62 -25.73 -43.13 -3.22
N GLU A 63 -26.16 -42.79 -4.44
CA GLU A 63 -25.33 -42.07 -5.41
C GLU A 63 -25.09 -40.60 -5.02
N GLU A 64 -26.11 -39.90 -4.48
CA GLU A 64 -25.95 -38.53 -3.96
C GLU A 64 -24.97 -38.45 -2.78
N SER A 65 -24.90 -39.50 -1.96
CA SER A 65 -23.97 -39.54 -0.82
C SER A 65 -22.51 -39.75 -1.26
N HIS A 66 -22.28 -40.58 -2.29
CA HIS A 66 -20.95 -40.81 -2.84
C HIS A 66 -20.45 -39.62 -3.68
N SER A 67 -21.34 -38.96 -4.43
CA SER A 67 -20.98 -37.75 -5.19
C SER A 67 -20.65 -36.58 -4.26
N ALA A 68 -21.45 -36.33 -3.22
CA ALA A 68 -21.21 -35.26 -2.25
C ALA A 68 -19.91 -35.46 -1.44
N VAL A 69 -19.55 -36.71 -1.11
CA VAL A 69 -18.28 -37.04 -0.43
C VAL A 69 -17.08 -36.86 -1.38
N SER A 70 -17.23 -37.24 -2.65
CA SER A 70 -16.23 -37.02 -3.70
C SER A 70 -16.00 -35.51 -3.95
N ASP A 71 -17.06 -34.73 -4.00
CA ASP A 71 -17.01 -33.28 -4.22
C ASP A 71 -16.35 -32.55 -3.04
N LYS A 72 -16.64 -32.98 -1.80
CA LYS A 72 -16.00 -32.43 -0.60
C LYS A 72 -14.50 -32.77 -0.54
N ALA A 73 -14.11 -33.98 -0.94
CA ALA A 73 -12.71 -34.37 -1.02
C ALA A 73 -11.95 -33.57 -2.09
N ALA A 74 -12.56 -33.35 -3.25
CA ALA A 74 -12.01 -32.49 -4.31
C ALA A 74 -11.86 -31.04 -3.84
N ALA A 75 -12.85 -30.50 -3.11
CA ALA A 75 -12.79 -29.16 -2.53
C ALA A 75 -11.68 -29.02 -1.48
N LEU A 76 -11.48 -30.03 -0.62
CA LEU A 76 -10.38 -30.06 0.34
C LEU A 76 -9.01 -30.08 -0.36
N LYS A 77 -8.86 -30.87 -1.43
CA LYS A 77 -7.63 -30.90 -2.22
C LYS A 77 -7.36 -29.55 -2.89
N LYS A 78 -8.39 -28.93 -3.49
CA LYS A 78 -8.29 -27.58 -4.06
C LYS A 78 -7.84 -26.57 -3.02
N ARG A 79 -8.44 -26.59 -1.83
CA ARG A 79 -8.05 -25.74 -0.70
C ARG A 79 -6.58 -25.91 -0.32
N GLN A 80 -6.09 -27.13 -0.23
CA GLN A 80 -4.67 -27.41 0.03
C GLN A 80 -3.77 -26.84 -1.06
N CYS A 81 -4.15 -26.96 -2.34
CA CYS A 81 -3.39 -26.38 -3.45
C CYS A 81 -3.29 -24.85 -3.35
N VAL A 82 -4.40 -24.14 -3.08
CA VAL A 82 -4.37 -22.67 -2.99
C VAL A 82 -3.56 -22.19 -1.77
N PHE A 83 -3.63 -22.89 -0.64
CA PHE A 83 -2.75 -22.60 0.50
C PHE A 83 -1.27 -22.86 0.17
N ALA A 84 -0.97 -23.96 -0.52
CA ALA A 84 0.37 -24.27 -0.97
C ALA A 84 0.88 -23.21 -1.97
N GLU A 85 0.02 -22.71 -2.86
CA GLU A 85 0.34 -21.61 -3.78
C GLU A 85 0.69 -20.33 -3.03
N LEU A 86 -0.07 -19.95 -1.99
CA LEU A 86 0.25 -18.77 -1.18
C LEU A 86 1.68 -18.84 -0.61
N VAL A 87 2.06 -20.00 -0.08
CA VAL A 87 3.39 -20.22 0.52
C VAL A 87 4.47 -20.34 -0.56
N SER A 88 4.27 -21.14 -1.61
CA SER A 88 5.29 -21.33 -2.65
C SER A 88 5.58 -20.06 -3.42
N THR A 89 4.55 -19.26 -3.73
CA THR A 89 4.74 -17.95 -4.37
C THR A 89 5.36 -16.92 -3.43
N GLU A 90 5.24 -17.10 -2.10
CA GLU A 90 5.98 -16.30 -1.12
C GLU A 90 7.46 -16.65 -1.09
N GLU A 91 7.78 -17.95 -1.16
CA GLU A 91 9.16 -18.43 -1.24
C GLU A 91 9.85 -17.89 -2.49
N SER A 92 9.20 -17.98 -3.65
CA SER A 92 9.70 -17.38 -4.89
C SER A 92 9.87 -15.87 -4.76
N TYR A 93 8.91 -15.16 -4.17
CA TYR A 93 9.02 -13.71 -3.95
C TYR A 93 10.22 -13.35 -3.06
N VAL A 94 10.41 -14.05 -1.94
CA VAL A 94 11.57 -13.84 -1.06
C VAL A 94 12.89 -14.15 -1.76
N GLN A 95 12.93 -15.20 -2.58
CA GLN A 95 14.10 -15.55 -3.39
C GLN A 95 14.40 -14.48 -4.43
N ASP A 96 13.39 -13.97 -5.11
CA ASP A 96 13.57 -12.89 -6.09
C ASP A 96 14.11 -11.62 -5.43
N LEU A 97 13.62 -11.27 -4.24
CA LEU A 97 14.15 -10.14 -3.48
C LEU A 97 15.59 -10.39 -2.98
N GLN A 98 15.92 -11.64 -2.66
CA GLN A 98 17.27 -12.03 -2.31
C GLN A 98 18.25 -11.81 -3.47
N GLU A 99 17.85 -12.08 -4.72
CA GLU A 99 18.67 -11.77 -5.90
C GLU A 99 19.02 -10.28 -5.98
N ILE A 100 18.10 -9.40 -5.56
CA ILE A 100 18.36 -7.96 -5.51
C ILE A 100 19.34 -7.61 -4.38
N VAL A 101 19.06 -8.05 -3.16
CA VAL A 101 19.81 -7.63 -1.95
C VAL A 101 21.18 -8.31 -1.89
N ASN A 102 21.23 -9.62 -2.05
CA ASN A 102 22.46 -10.41 -1.93
C ASN A 102 23.20 -10.57 -3.27
N GLY A 103 22.54 -10.24 -4.40
CA GLY A 103 23.16 -10.19 -5.72
C GLY A 103 23.51 -8.75 -6.11
N TYR A 104 22.56 -8.03 -6.72
CA TYR A 104 22.80 -6.70 -7.30
C TYR A 104 23.40 -5.71 -6.30
N MET A 105 22.78 -5.51 -5.13
CA MET A 105 23.28 -4.55 -4.14
C MET A 105 24.65 -4.93 -3.59
N SER A 106 24.93 -6.23 -3.44
CA SER A 106 26.23 -6.70 -2.95
C SER A 106 27.33 -6.51 -3.99
N GLU A 107 27.02 -6.78 -5.27
CA GLU A 107 27.96 -6.57 -6.38
C GLU A 107 28.24 -5.07 -6.64
N ILE A 108 27.22 -4.22 -6.54
CA ILE A 108 27.36 -2.76 -6.69
C ILE A 108 28.25 -2.16 -5.59
N ASN A 109 28.17 -2.70 -4.36
CA ASN A 109 28.96 -2.25 -3.23
C ASN A 109 30.31 -2.98 -3.12
N ASN A 110 30.63 -3.89 -4.04
CA ASN A 110 31.88 -4.64 -4.02
C ASN A 110 33.05 -3.76 -4.51
N PRO A 111 34.03 -3.41 -3.65
CA PRO A 111 35.15 -2.55 -4.04
C PRO A 111 36.06 -3.22 -5.08
N ASN A 112 35.99 -4.54 -5.22
CA ASN A 112 36.75 -5.32 -6.19
C ASN A 112 35.94 -5.65 -7.45
N SER A 113 34.77 -5.01 -7.66
CA SER A 113 34.00 -5.22 -8.89
C SER A 113 34.79 -4.73 -10.10
N ASN A 114 34.78 -5.55 -11.15
CA ASN A 114 35.33 -5.23 -12.46
C ASN A 114 34.31 -4.54 -13.38
N ILE A 115 33.09 -4.26 -12.90
CA ILE A 115 32.05 -3.57 -13.66
C ILE A 115 32.07 -2.09 -13.25
N PRO A 116 32.50 -1.17 -14.11
CA PRO A 116 32.61 0.24 -13.75
C PRO A 116 31.21 0.86 -13.57
N MET A 117 30.96 1.45 -12.40
CA MET A 117 29.72 2.20 -12.14
C MET A 117 29.72 3.53 -12.92
N PRO A 118 28.64 3.84 -13.67
CA PRO A 118 28.46 5.14 -14.32
C PRO A 118 28.56 6.30 -13.32
N GLU A 119 29.27 7.38 -13.69
CA GLU A 119 29.51 8.54 -12.81
C GLU A 119 28.21 9.15 -12.28
N ASP A 120 27.17 9.18 -13.09
CA ASP A 120 25.90 9.81 -12.73
C ASP A 120 25.04 8.95 -11.79
N LEU A 121 25.36 7.65 -11.68
CA LEU A 121 24.86 6.76 -10.63
C LEU A 121 25.68 6.85 -9.34
N LYS A 122 26.94 7.31 -9.42
CA LYS A 122 27.76 7.55 -8.23
C LYS A 122 27.10 8.67 -7.40
N GLY A 123 26.87 8.39 -6.12
CA GLY A 123 26.19 9.29 -5.19
C GLY A 123 24.77 8.83 -4.81
N GLY A 124 23.86 9.79 -4.61
CA GLY A 124 22.53 9.53 -4.03
C GLY A 124 21.56 8.74 -4.92
N LYS A 125 21.74 8.74 -6.25
CA LYS A 125 20.80 8.10 -7.18
C LYS A 125 20.70 6.59 -7.00
N MET A 126 21.79 5.91 -6.64
CA MET A 126 21.77 4.47 -6.38
C MET A 126 20.83 4.11 -5.20
N LYS A 127 20.70 4.99 -4.21
CA LYS A 127 19.73 4.80 -3.11
C LYS A 127 18.29 4.83 -3.60
N LEU A 128 18.00 5.59 -4.66
CA LEU A 128 16.66 5.69 -5.26
C LEU A 128 16.31 4.45 -6.09
N VAL A 129 17.30 3.72 -6.62
CA VAL A 129 17.05 2.47 -7.37
C VAL A 129 16.43 1.41 -6.45
N PHE A 130 17.06 1.14 -5.31
CA PHE A 130 16.64 0.06 -4.40
C PHE A 130 15.72 0.55 -3.28
N ASN A 131 15.81 1.82 -2.90
CA ASN A 131 15.05 2.42 -1.80
C ASN A 131 15.06 1.51 -0.55
N ASN A 132 13.90 1.21 0.02
CA ASN A 132 13.73 0.37 1.20
C ASN A 132 13.46 -1.11 0.87
N ILE A 133 13.85 -1.60 -0.31
CA ILE A 133 13.58 -3.01 -0.70
C ILE A 133 14.23 -4.03 0.23
N LYS A 134 15.38 -3.67 0.83
CA LYS A 134 16.07 -4.50 1.82
C LYS A 134 15.21 -4.71 3.07
N ASP A 135 14.51 -3.67 3.53
CA ASP A 135 13.63 -3.77 4.70
C ASP A 135 12.41 -4.65 4.40
N ILE A 136 11.87 -4.57 3.18
CA ILE A 136 10.81 -5.46 2.70
C ILE A 136 11.32 -6.91 2.69
N TYR A 137 12.46 -7.16 2.05
CA TYR A 137 13.07 -8.49 1.97
C TYR A 137 13.30 -9.12 3.35
N GLU A 138 13.95 -8.40 4.27
CA GLU A 138 14.27 -8.91 5.60
C GLU A 138 13.01 -9.25 6.39
N TRP A 139 12.00 -8.37 6.35
CA TRP A 139 10.72 -8.67 7.02
C TRP A 139 10.02 -9.90 6.44
N HIS A 140 9.95 -10.02 5.11
CA HIS A 140 9.33 -11.17 4.47
C HIS A 140 10.09 -12.48 4.77
N ARG A 141 11.42 -12.46 4.67
CA ARG A 141 12.30 -13.61 4.93
C ARG A 141 12.23 -14.07 6.38
N ASP A 142 12.40 -13.15 7.32
CA ASP A 142 12.64 -13.50 8.73
C ASP A 142 11.34 -13.77 9.49
N PHE A 143 10.24 -13.17 9.05
CA PHE A 143 8.96 -13.25 9.75
C PHE A 143 7.81 -13.75 8.88
N PHE A 144 7.46 -13.02 7.80
CA PHE A 144 6.16 -13.21 7.15
C PHE A 144 6.04 -14.58 6.47
N LEU A 145 7.06 -15.01 5.73
CA LEU A 145 7.11 -16.32 5.09
C LEU A 145 7.00 -17.46 6.11
N ARG A 146 7.76 -17.38 7.22
CA ARG A 146 7.70 -18.37 8.29
C ARG A 146 6.30 -18.45 8.92
N ALA A 147 5.65 -17.31 9.10
CA ALA A 147 4.30 -17.25 9.63
C ALA A 147 3.26 -17.83 8.66
N LEU A 148 3.38 -17.55 7.34
CA LEU A 148 2.51 -18.14 6.31
C LEU A 148 2.63 -19.67 6.24
N ARG A 149 3.84 -20.21 6.39
CA ARG A 149 4.05 -21.67 6.51
C ARG A 149 3.31 -22.28 7.70
N ASN A 150 3.15 -21.53 8.80
CA ASN A 150 2.36 -22.00 9.94
C ASN A 150 0.85 -21.92 9.66
N CYS A 151 0.38 -20.89 8.96
CA CYS A 151 -1.03 -20.76 8.57
C CYS A 151 -1.49 -21.90 7.64
N GLN A 152 -0.59 -22.52 6.87
CA GLN A 152 -0.93 -23.71 6.10
C GLN A 152 -1.35 -24.89 7.00
N LYS A 153 -0.80 -24.99 8.21
CA LYS A 153 -1.16 -26.01 9.22
C LYS A 153 -2.39 -25.59 10.03
N SER A 154 -2.54 -24.29 10.27
CA SER A 154 -3.61 -23.68 11.07
C SER A 154 -4.20 -22.47 10.33
N PRO A 155 -5.15 -22.68 9.41
CA PRO A 155 -5.71 -21.62 8.55
C PRO A 155 -6.37 -20.46 9.30
N ALA A 156 -6.91 -20.73 10.50
CA ALA A 156 -7.51 -19.72 11.37
C ALA A 156 -6.53 -18.62 11.81
N ASP A 157 -5.22 -18.91 11.79
CA ASP A 157 -4.19 -17.94 12.20
C ASP A 157 -3.92 -16.86 11.13
N LEU A 158 -4.46 -17.01 9.92
CA LEU A 158 -4.21 -16.08 8.82
C LEU A 158 -4.78 -14.67 9.11
N GLY A 159 -6.00 -14.58 9.66
CA GLY A 159 -6.62 -13.32 10.08
C GLY A 159 -5.74 -12.54 11.08
N PRO A 160 -5.43 -13.13 12.25
CA PRO A 160 -4.53 -12.55 13.23
C PRO A 160 -3.14 -12.20 12.69
N LEU A 161 -2.58 -13.03 11.80
CA LEU A 161 -1.29 -12.76 11.16
C LEU A 161 -1.32 -11.49 10.32
N VAL A 162 -2.29 -11.34 9.42
CA VAL A 162 -2.42 -10.16 8.56
C VAL A 162 -2.64 -8.91 9.40
N LYS A 163 -3.50 -9.00 10.41
CA LYS A 163 -3.77 -7.89 11.35
C LYS A 163 -2.53 -7.41 12.08
N ARG A 164 -1.74 -8.33 12.66
CA ARG A 164 -0.47 -7.99 13.34
C ARG A 164 0.58 -7.45 12.36
N SER A 165 0.50 -7.82 11.09
CA SER A 165 1.42 -7.40 10.03
C SER A 165 1.03 -6.07 9.38
N ALA A 166 -0.15 -5.51 9.70
CA ALA A 166 -0.68 -4.31 9.07
C ALA A 166 0.31 -3.12 9.06
N THR A 167 1.00 -2.89 10.16
CA THR A 167 2.00 -1.80 10.27
C THR A 167 3.26 -2.07 9.44
N LYS A 168 3.64 -3.32 9.24
CA LYS A 168 4.80 -3.70 8.41
C LYS A 168 4.53 -3.51 6.92
N PHE A 169 3.28 -3.65 6.49
CA PHE A 169 2.90 -3.31 5.12
C PHE A 169 3.08 -1.82 4.79
N ALA A 170 3.26 -0.93 5.78
CA ALA A 170 3.62 0.47 5.54
C ALA A 170 4.97 0.63 4.80
N LEU A 171 5.85 -0.38 4.83
CA LEU A 171 7.06 -0.40 4.01
C LEU A 171 6.75 -0.24 2.51
N TYR A 172 5.59 -0.72 2.06
CA TYR A 172 5.15 -0.59 0.67
C TYR A 172 4.73 0.83 0.30
N TYR A 173 4.42 1.71 1.26
CA TYR A 173 4.09 3.12 0.97
C TYR A 173 5.28 3.82 0.32
N THR A 174 6.45 3.72 0.97
CA THR A 174 7.71 4.31 0.52
C THR A 174 8.22 3.64 -0.76
N TYR A 175 8.05 2.33 -0.86
CA TYR A 175 8.52 1.60 -2.04
C TYR A 175 7.71 1.94 -3.29
N CYS A 176 6.38 1.85 -3.20
CA CYS A 176 5.49 2.08 -4.34
C CYS A 176 5.50 3.56 -4.78
N SER A 177 5.64 4.51 -3.85
CA SER A 177 5.76 5.94 -4.21
C SER A 177 7.01 6.20 -5.06
N ASN A 178 8.14 5.56 -4.75
CA ASN A 178 9.41 5.72 -5.46
C ASN A 178 9.55 4.86 -6.73
N LYS A 179 8.73 3.83 -6.92
CA LYS A 179 8.88 2.85 -8.03
C LYS A 179 9.08 3.49 -9.42
N PRO A 180 8.32 4.53 -9.85
CA PRO A 180 8.53 5.12 -11.19
C PRO A 180 9.92 5.73 -11.37
N LEU A 181 10.47 6.33 -10.32
CA LEU A 181 11.81 6.92 -10.35
C LEU A 181 12.87 5.82 -10.42
N SER A 182 12.73 4.76 -9.61
CA SER A 182 13.59 3.58 -9.68
C SER A 182 13.60 2.97 -11.10
N GLU A 183 12.42 2.80 -11.70
CA GLU A 183 12.25 2.26 -13.05
C GLU A 183 12.88 3.12 -14.13
N TYR A 184 12.72 4.44 -14.04
CA TYR A 184 13.38 5.38 -14.94
C TYR A 184 14.90 5.25 -14.88
N ILE A 185 15.48 5.24 -13.67
CA ILE A 185 16.93 5.10 -13.48
C ILE A 185 17.42 3.75 -14.01
N VAL A 186 16.74 2.65 -13.67
CA VAL A 186 17.13 1.30 -14.16
C VAL A 186 17.08 1.23 -15.69
N SER A 187 16.06 1.82 -16.31
CA SER A 187 15.93 1.86 -17.76
C SER A 187 17.02 2.72 -18.42
N ALA A 188 17.34 3.87 -17.84
CA ALA A 188 18.40 4.76 -18.33
C ALA A 188 19.79 4.13 -18.26
N HIS A 189 20.01 3.22 -17.30
CA HIS A 189 21.29 2.53 -17.10
C HIS A 189 21.20 1.02 -17.37
N TYR A 190 20.33 0.61 -18.29
CA TYR A 190 20.08 -0.80 -18.59
C TYR A 190 21.36 -1.61 -18.81
N GLN A 191 22.30 -1.09 -19.61
CA GLN A 191 23.56 -1.77 -19.94
C GLN A 191 24.40 -2.10 -18.69
N TYR A 192 24.49 -1.16 -17.73
CA TYR A 192 25.23 -1.37 -16.49
C TYR A 192 24.60 -2.47 -15.64
N PHE A 193 23.29 -2.43 -15.46
CA PHE A 193 22.58 -3.45 -14.69
C PHE A 193 22.58 -4.82 -15.40
N ASP A 194 22.56 -4.86 -16.73
CA ASP A 194 22.67 -6.10 -17.50
C ASP A 194 24.06 -6.74 -17.37
N CYS A 195 25.15 -5.95 -17.34
CA CYS A 195 26.49 -6.50 -17.04
C CYS A 195 26.53 -7.18 -15.67
N ILE A 196 25.90 -6.58 -14.65
CA ILE A 196 25.80 -7.17 -13.31
C ILE A 196 24.98 -8.46 -13.38
N ARG A 197 23.83 -8.44 -14.05
CA ARG A 197 22.97 -9.62 -14.24
C ARG A 197 23.76 -10.78 -14.87
N GLN A 198 24.52 -10.52 -15.93
CA GLN A 198 25.34 -11.51 -16.62
C GLN A 198 26.42 -12.08 -15.69
N LYS A 199 27.13 -11.23 -14.94
CA LYS A 199 28.14 -11.67 -13.96
C LYS A 199 27.56 -12.56 -12.88
N LEU A 200 26.36 -12.23 -12.38
CA LEU A 200 25.67 -13.00 -11.35
C LEU A 200 24.97 -14.26 -11.90
N GLY A 201 24.86 -14.41 -13.22
CA GLY A 201 24.13 -15.51 -13.86
C GLY A 201 22.62 -15.46 -13.63
N HIS A 202 22.07 -14.28 -13.32
CA HIS A 202 20.64 -14.11 -13.04
C HIS A 202 19.80 -14.23 -14.31
N ARG A 203 18.67 -14.92 -14.20
CA ARG A 203 17.73 -15.12 -15.32
C ARG A 203 16.90 -13.86 -15.59
N LEU A 204 16.41 -13.22 -14.53
CA LEU A 204 15.60 -12.01 -14.62
C LEU A 204 16.48 -10.76 -14.61
N ASP A 205 16.12 -9.76 -15.41
CA ASP A 205 16.73 -8.44 -15.32
C ASP A 205 16.24 -7.67 -14.09
N LEU A 206 16.97 -6.60 -13.76
CA LEU A 206 16.65 -5.80 -12.59
C LEU A 206 15.24 -5.20 -12.67
N SER A 207 14.79 -4.76 -13.85
CA SER A 207 13.44 -4.21 -14.08
C SER A 207 12.35 -5.19 -13.67
N ASN A 208 12.48 -6.46 -14.04
CA ASN A 208 11.56 -7.54 -13.69
C ASN A 208 11.64 -7.95 -12.22
N LEU A 209 12.75 -7.67 -11.53
CA LEU A 209 12.89 -7.90 -10.09
C LEU A 209 12.26 -6.76 -9.27
N ILE A 210 12.52 -5.50 -9.61
CA ILE A 210 12.05 -4.33 -8.82
C ILE A 210 10.54 -4.07 -8.94
N ILE A 211 9.83 -4.70 -9.88
CA ILE A 211 8.37 -4.61 -9.96
C ILE A 211 7.68 -5.59 -8.99
N LYS A 212 8.39 -6.60 -8.48
CA LYS A 212 7.80 -7.69 -7.69
C LYS A 212 7.09 -7.23 -6.42
N PRO A 213 7.58 -6.27 -5.61
CA PRO A 213 6.83 -5.82 -4.44
C PRO A 213 5.48 -5.18 -4.79
N VAL A 214 5.43 -4.37 -5.85
CA VAL A 214 4.20 -3.74 -6.35
C VAL A 214 3.19 -4.80 -6.79
N GLN A 215 3.66 -5.86 -7.45
CA GLN A 215 2.82 -6.98 -7.83
C GLN A 215 2.36 -7.76 -6.59
N ARG A 216 3.29 -8.13 -5.69
CA ARG A 216 3.03 -9.02 -4.57
C ARG A 216 1.99 -8.48 -3.61
N ILE A 217 2.04 -7.19 -3.27
CA ILE A 217 1.11 -6.58 -2.31
C ILE A 217 -0.36 -6.72 -2.76
N THR A 218 -0.62 -6.70 -4.07
CA THR A 218 -1.96 -6.87 -4.65
C THR A 218 -2.40 -8.33 -4.76
N LYS A 219 -1.45 -9.29 -4.77
CA LYS A 219 -1.76 -10.72 -4.93
C LYS A 219 -2.33 -11.35 -3.66
N TYR A 220 -1.96 -10.85 -2.48
CA TYR A 220 -2.42 -11.43 -1.22
C TYR A 220 -3.95 -11.46 -1.10
N GLU A 221 -4.66 -10.37 -1.42
CA GLU A 221 -6.12 -10.35 -1.31
C GLU A 221 -6.80 -11.34 -2.28
N LEU A 222 -6.21 -11.55 -3.46
CA LEU A 222 -6.71 -12.50 -4.45
C LEU A 222 -6.53 -13.94 -3.98
N LEU A 223 -5.34 -14.28 -3.47
CA LEU A 223 -5.03 -15.60 -2.93
C LEU A 223 -5.92 -15.92 -1.71
N ILE A 224 -6.08 -14.97 -0.79
CA ILE A 224 -6.96 -15.14 0.39
C ILE A 224 -8.41 -15.33 -0.06
N LYS A 225 -8.88 -14.60 -1.06
CA LYS A 225 -10.24 -14.76 -1.62
C LYS A 225 -10.46 -16.15 -2.21
N GLU A 226 -9.47 -16.70 -2.93
CA GLU A 226 -9.56 -18.07 -3.45
C GLU A 226 -9.50 -19.12 -2.32
N ILE A 227 -8.72 -18.88 -1.27
CA ILE A 227 -8.70 -19.71 -0.06
C ILE A 227 -10.08 -19.76 0.61
N ILE A 228 -10.75 -18.61 0.73
CA ILE A 228 -12.11 -18.51 1.29
C ILE A 228 -13.08 -19.37 0.48
N LYS A 229 -13.13 -19.17 -0.84
CA LYS A 229 -14.01 -19.95 -1.74
C LYS A 229 -13.77 -21.45 -1.61
N ALA A 230 -12.50 -21.88 -1.59
CA ALA A 230 -12.16 -23.29 -1.45
C ALA A 230 -12.51 -23.85 -0.05
N THR A 231 -12.43 -23.02 0.99
CA THR A 231 -12.79 -23.39 2.37
C THR A 231 -14.31 -23.54 2.53
N GLU A 232 -15.10 -22.64 1.93
CA GLU A 232 -16.56 -22.74 1.87
C GLU A 232 -17.01 -23.99 1.09
N ALA A 233 -16.42 -24.24 -0.08
CA ALA A 233 -16.70 -25.43 -0.88
C ALA A 233 -16.35 -26.74 -0.15
N ALA A 234 -15.36 -26.72 0.74
CA ALA A 234 -15.02 -27.86 1.59
C ALA A 234 -15.95 -28.03 2.81
N GLY A 235 -16.94 -27.15 3.00
CA GLY A 235 -17.87 -27.17 4.12
C GLY A 235 -17.26 -26.75 5.46
N LEU A 236 -16.12 -26.05 5.45
CA LEU A 236 -15.36 -25.65 6.64
C LEU A 236 -15.72 -24.23 7.10
N TYR A 237 -17.02 -23.95 7.20
CA TYR A 237 -17.55 -22.60 7.48
C TYR A 237 -17.08 -21.99 8.80
N LYS A 238 -16.66 -22.81 9.77
CA LYS A 238 -16.12 -22.32 11.05
C LYS A 238 -14.81 -21.53 10.89
N GLU A 239 -14.05 -21.79 9.83
CA GLU A 239 -12.76 -21.13 9.57
C GLU A 239 -12.91 -19.85 8.72
N VAL A 240 -14.02 -19.73 7.99
CA VAL A 240 -14.29 -18.61 7.07
C VAL A 240 -14.22 -17.23 7.75
N PRO A 241 -14.75 -17.00 8.97
CA PRO A 241 -14.69 -15.67 9.59
C PRO A 241 -13.28 -15.11 9.75
N MET A 242 -12.30 -15.94 10.15
CA MET A 242 -10.91 -15.52 10.32
C MET A 242 -10.24 -15.22 8.97
N LEU A 243 -10.58 -15.99 7.93
CA LEU A 243 -10.11 -15.76 6.56
C LEU A 243 -10.70 -14.49 5.97
N GLN A 244 -11.98 -14.21 6.24
CA GLN A 244 -12.65 -12.97 5.86
C GLN A 244 -11.99 -11.76 6.53
N GLU A 245 -11.64 -11.85 7.81
CA GLU A 245 -10.89 -10.78 8.51
C GLU A 245 -9.56 -10.50 7.79
N ALA A 246 -8.79 -11.54 7.47
CA ALA A 246 -7.56 -11.40 6.67
C ALA A 246 -7.80 -10.73 5.32
N TYR A 247 -8.83 -11.14 4.59
CA TYR A 247 -9.18 -10.55 3.30
C TYR A 247 -9.52 -9.05 3.42
N GLN A 248 -10.35 -8.68 4.39
CA GLN A 248 -10.71 -7.27 4.60
C GLN A 248 -9.49 -6.43 4.98
N HIS A 249 -8.61 -6.93 5.84
CA HIS A 249 -7.37 -6.24 6.17
C HIS A 249 -6.47 -6.06 4.95
N MET A 250 -6.35 -7.08 4.11
CA MET A 250 -5.51 -6.99 2.92
C MET A 250 -6.05 -6.01 1.89
N LYS A 251 -7.38 -5.97 1.70
CA LYS A 251 -8.04 -4.93 0.88
C LYS A 251 -7.74 -3.52 1.37
N VAL A 252 -7.82 -3.31 2.68
CA VAL A 252 -7.50 -2.01 3.29
C VAL A 252 -6.04 -1.67 3.01
N VAL A 253 -5.11 -2.60 3.20
CA VAL A 253 -3.68 -2.34 2.92
C VAL A 253 -3.45 -1.98 1.46
N VAL A 254 -3.99 -2.72 0.49
CA VAL A 254 -3.83 -2.42 -0.95
C VAL A 254 -4.35 -1.01 -1.25
N LYS A 255 -5.55 -0.69 -0.75
CA LYS A 255 -6.12 0.66 -0.88
C LYS A 255 -5.22 1.71 -0.24
N THR A 256 -4.76 1.51 0.99
CA THR A 256 -3.93 2.47 1.70
C THR A 256 -2.56 2.65 1.04
N VAL A 257 -1.95 1.60 0.49
CA VAL A 257 -0.70 1.72 -0.29
C VAL A 257 -0.92 2.61 -1.51
N ASN A 258 -2.02 2.40 -2.25
CA ASN A 258 -2.38 3.24 -3.38
C ASN A 258 -2.63 4.70 -2.97
N ASP A 259 -3.42 4.92 -1.91
CA ASP A 259 -3.73 6.26 -1.43
C ASP A 259 -2.47 6.98 -0.95
N MET A 260 -1.62 6.31 -0.15
CA MET A 260 -0.34 6.87 0.31
C MET A 260 0.61 7.17 -0.85
N MET A 261 0.66 6.33 -1.87
CA MET A 261 1.45 6.57 -3.07
C MET A 261 1.07 7.90 -3.74
N VAL A 262 -0.23 8.18 -3.86
CA VAL A 262 -0.72 9.44 -4.42
C VAL A 262 -0.34 10.62 -3.52
N VAL A 263 -0.56 10.51 -2.21
CA VAL A 263 -0.25 11.61 -1.27
C VAL A 263 1.24 11.92 -1.27
N LEU A 264 2.11 10.91 -1.21
CA LEU A 264 3.57 11.09 -1.16
C LEU A 264 4.13 11.75 -2.44
N ARG A 265 3.45 11.61 -3.58
CA ARG A 265 3.86 12.26 -4.84
C ARG A 265 3.28 13.65 -5.04
N SER A 266 2.10 13.89 -4.47
CA SER A 266 1.32 15.11 -4.73
C SER A 266 1.49 16.19 -3.65
N LEU A 267 1.77 15.83 -2.40
CA LEU A 267 1.97 16.79 -1.31
C LEU A 267 3.39 17.38 -1.36
N GLN A 268 3.47 18.68 -1.56
CA GLN A 268 4.72 19.45 -1.66
C GLN A 268 4.92 20.33 -0.42
N ASP A 269 6.18 20.73 -0.18
CA ASP A 269 6.59 21.68 0.87
C ASP A 269 6.25 21.28 2.32
N PHE A 270 6.00 19.98 2.58
CA PHE A 270 5.85 19.47 3.94
C PHE A 270 7.23 19.09 4.51
N ASP A 271 7.68 19.85 5.52
CA ASP A 271 8.95 19.64 6.21
C ASP A 271 8.84 18.56 7.31
N GLY A 272 8.49 17.34 6.91
CA GLY A 272 8.32 16.21 7.82
C GLY A 272 8.20 14.88 7.09
N GLU A 273 8.41 13.78 7.83
CA GLU A 273 8.26 12.43 7.26
C GLU A 273 6.81 11.97 7.33
N ILE A 274 6.10 12.02 6.20
CA ILE A 274 4.68 11.62 6.08
C ILE A 274 4.49 10.15 6.48
N THR A 275 5.40 9.26 6.08
CA THR A 275 5.35 7.83 6.40
C THR A 275 5.47 7.54 7.89
N ALA A 276 6.06 8.45 8.67
CA ALA A 276 6.13 8.35 10.12
C ALA A 276 4.83 8.77 10.83
N GLN A 277 3.90 9.42 10.13
CA GLN A 277 2.64 9.90 10.73
C GLN A 277 1.54 8.83 10.80
N GLY A 278 1.88 7.58 10.45
CA GLY A 278 0.98 6.45 10.39
C GLY A 278 0.16 6.37 9.10
N SER A 279 -0.85 5.51 9.09
CA SER A 279 -1.70 5.32 7.90
C SER A 279 -2.62 6.52 7.65
N LEU A 280 -2.83 6.85 6.37
CA LEU A 280 -3.89 7.78 5.95
C LEU A 280 -5.26 7.17 6.27
N LEU A 281 -6.04 7.87 7.07
CA LEU A 281 -7.37 7.47 7.52
C LEU A 281 -8.46 8.06 6.61
N MET A 282 -8.35 9.35 6.30
CA MET A 282 -9.29 10.06 5.43
C MET A 282 -8.57 11.13 4.61
N GLN A 283 -9.11 11.43 3.44
CA GLN A 283 -8.72 12.60 2.67
C GLN A 283 -9.89 13.17 1.88
N GLY A 284 -9.85 14.46 1.59
CA GLY A 284 -10.82 15.10 0.71
C GLY A 284 -10.83 16.62 0.84
N PRO A 285 -11.54 17.30 -0.08
CA PRO A 285 -11.69 18.74 -0.03
C PRO A 285 -12.64 19.13 1.12
N LEU A 286 -12.24 20.14 1.90
CA LEU A 286 -13.06 20.81 2.89
C LEU A 286 -12.96 22.32 2.68
N ASN A 287 -14.06 23.04 2.90
CA ASN A 287 -14.02 24.48 2.87
C ASN A 287 -13.57 25.00 4.25
N CYS A 288 -12.34 25.47 4.32
CA CYS A 288 -11.64 25.77 5.56
C CYS A 288 -11.47 27.27 5.77
N LEU A 289 -11.62 27.70 7.01
CA LEU A 289 -11.26 29.02 7.51
C LEU A 289 -10.08 28.84 8.47
N VAL A 290 -8.88 29.22 8.04
CA VAL A 290 -7.65 29.13 8.83
C VAL A 290 -7.46 30.47 9.55
N ASP A 291 -7.66 30.47 10.86
CA ASP A 291 -7.61 31.61 11.78
C ASP A 291 -8.69 32.69 11.58
N ALA A 292 -9.04 33.37 12.67
CA ALA A 292 -10.10 34.38 12.70
C ALA A 292 -9.69 35.63 11.90
N GLY A 293 -10.15 35.73 10.66
CA GLY A 293 -9.93 36.90 9.79
C GLY A 293 -9.56 36.58 8.34
N GLN A 294 -9.29 35.31 8.01
CA GLN A 294 -9.02 34.90 6.63
C GLN A 294 -10.30 34.62 5.84
N LYS A 295 -10.21 34.50 4.51
CA LYS A 295 -11.32 34.04 3.68
C LYS A 295 -11.44 32.52 3.74
N HIS A 296 -12.67 32.01 3.67
CA HIS A 296 -12.95 30.61 3.39
C HIS A 296 -12.24 30.17 2.10
N ARG A 297 -11.59 29.01 2.17
CA ARG A 297 -10.86 28.42 1.05
C ARG A 297 -11.08 26.93 1.02
N GLU A 298 -11.29 26.40 -0.18
CA GLU A 298 -11.27 24.95 -0.39
C GLU A 298 -9.83 24.44 -0.25
N LEU A 299 -9.59 23.62 0.77
CA LEU A 299 -8.32 22.97 1.05
C LEU A 299 -8.48 21.47 0.88
N GLN A 300 -7.44 20.81 0.36
CA GLN A 300 -7.34 19.36 0.49
C GLN A 300 -6.86 19.05 1.91
N VAL A 301 -7.62 18.22 2.61
CA VAL A 301 -7.31 17.81 3.98
C VAL A 301 -6.91 16.35 3.99
N PHE A 302 -5.79 16.05 4.64
CA PHE A 302 -5.29 14.70 4.84
C PHE A 302 -5.26 14.38 6.34
N LEU A 303 -5.99 13.35 6.75
CA LEU A 303 -6.03 12.87 8.12
C LEU A 303 -5.27 11.56 8.22
N PHE A 304 -4.16 11.59 8.94
CA PHE A 304 -3.37 10.41 9.30
C PHE A 304 -3.65 10.00 10.75
N GLN A 305 -3.00 8.94 11.22
CA GLN A 305 -3.13 8.48 12.61
C GLN A 305 -2.55 9.47 13.64
N GLN A 306 -1.55 10.27 13.26
CA GLN A 306 -0.86 11.19 14.18
C GLN A 306 -1.04 12.66 13.83
N ILE A 307 -1.41 13.00 12.60
CA ILE A 307 -1.46 14.38 12.12
C ILE A 307 -2.69 14.62 11.22
N ILE A 308 -3.22 15.84 11.25
CA ILE A 308 -4.10 16.36 10.19
C ILE A 308 -3.37 17.47 9.44
N ILE A 309 -3.28 17.35 8.12
CA ILE A 309 -2.58 18.28 7.22
C ILE A 309 -3.60 18.99 6.34
N PHE A 310 -3.45 20.30 6.22
CA PHE A 310 -4.22 21.17 5.34
C PHE A 310 -3.32 21.65 4.21
N ALA A 311 -3.76 21.48 2.97
CA ALA A 311 -2.99 21.84 1.78
C ALA A 311 -3.83 22.62 0.77
N ASP A 312 -3.21 23.62 0.15
CA ASP A 312 -3.78 24.35 -0.98
C ASP A 312 -3.86 23.41 -2.20
N ILE A 313 -5.01 23.41 -2.88
CA ILE A 313 -5.23 22.63 -4.10
C ILE A 313 -4.64 23.41 -5.27
N GLU A 314 -3.55 22.90 -5.85
CA GLU A 314 -3.02 23.42 -7.10
C GLU A 314 -3.61 22.63 -8.27
N LYS A 315 -4.23 23.36 -9.20
CA LYS A 315 -4.83 22.74 -10.38
C LYS A 315 -3.73 22.10 -11.22
N ALA A 316 -4.05 20.93 -11.76
CA ALA A 316 -3.29 20.26 -12.79
C ALA A 316 -2.85 21.28 -13.87
N LYS A 317 -1.55 21.38 -14.14
CA LYS A 317 -0.99 22.31 -15.15
C LYS A 317 -1.47 21.97 -16.55
N ASN A 318 -1.83 20.72 -16.80
CA ASN A 318 -2.39 20.21 -18.05
C ASN A 318 -3.38 19.05 -17.76
N GLN A 319 -4.18 18.65 -18.76
CA GLN A 319 -5.21 17.60 -18.65
C GLN A 319 -4.68 16.19 -18.28
N TYR A 320 -3.35 16.05 -18.22
CA TYR A 320 -2.63 14.81 -17.97
C TYR A 320 -1.95 14.78 -16.60
N SER A 321 -1.76 15.94 -15.95
CA SER A 321 -1.14 16.04 -14.63
C SER A 321 -2.13 15.75 -13.50
N SER A 322 -1.69 15.02 -12.48
CA SER A 322 -2.45 14.89 -11.24
C SER A 322 -2.43 16.22 -10.47
N PRO A 323 -3.47 16.53 -9.70
CA PRO A 323 -3.47 17.72 -8.84
C PRO A 323 -2.31 17.63 -7.83
N THR A 324 -1.62 18.75 -7.65
CA THR A 324 -0.58 18.89 -6.61
C THR A 324 -1.18 19.61 -5.42
N PHE A 325 -0.70 19.28 -4.23
CA PHE A 325 -1.17 19.86 -2.99
C PHE A 325 -0.01 20.56 -2.31
N LYS A 326 -0.12 21.87 -2.14
CA LYS A 326 0.92 22.64 -1.47
C LYS A 326 0.62 22.69 0.02
N TYR A 327 1.53 22.17 0.83
CA TYR A 327 1.41 22.21 2.27
C TYR A 327 1.15 23.63 2.78
N ARG A 328 0.19 23.77 3.70
CA ARG A 328 -0.17 25.06 4.29
C ARG A 328 -0.04 25.05 5.81
N SER A 329 -0.69 24.10 6.46
CA SER A 329 -0.64 23.97 7.92
C SER A 329 -0.95 22.54 8.36
N HIS A 330 -0.66 22.24 9.63
CA HIS A 330 -1.04 20.97 10.23
C HIS A 330 -1.32 21.11 11.73
N ILE A 331 -2.07 20.17 12.27
CA ILE A 331 -2.28 19.99 13.71
C ILE A 331 -1.89 18.56 14.06
N GLN A 332 -1.01 18.40 15.05
CA GLN A 332 -0.69 17.10 15.60
C GLN A 332 -1.88 16.61 16.43
N LEU A 333 -2.32 15.37 16.21
CA LEU A 333 -3.57 14.88 16.76
C LEU A 333 -3.53 14.74 18.28
N ASN A 334 -2.35 14.52 18.87
CA ASN A 334 -2.16 14.49 20.33
C ASN A 334 -2.33 15.87 20.99
N HIS A 335 -2.37 16.95 20.20
CA HIS A 335 -2.63 18.32 20.62
C HIS A 335 -3.87 18.88 19.92
N MET A 336 -4.84 18.04 19.58
CA MET A 336 -6.04 18.43 18.87
C MET A 336 -7.24 18.54 19.81
N GLN A 337 -8.00 19.62 19.66
CA GLN A 337 -9.37 19.73 20.19
C GLN A 337 -10.35 19.91 19.04
N MET A 338 -11.51 19.29 19.16
CA MET A 338 -12.60 19.39 18.18
C MET A 338 -13.85 19.98 18.84
N LYS A 339 -14.54 20.88 18.12
CA LYS A 339 -15.86 21.38 18.50
C LYS A 339 -16.81 21.34 17.30
N GLU A 340 -18.00 20.78 17.47
CA GLU A 340 -19.04 20.82 16.45
C GLU A 340 -19.71 22.20 16.42
N LEU A 341 -19.93 22.76 15.23
CA LEU A 341 -20.51 24.08 15.04
C LEU A 341 -21.90 24.06 14.37
N GLY A 342 -22.37 22.88 13.93
CA GLY A 342 -23.61 22.75 13.14
C GLY A 342 -23.40 23.05 11.65
N ASP A 343 -24.43 22.87 10.83
CA ASP A 343 -24.41 23.13 9.38
C ASP A 343 -23.27 22.44 8.61
N CYS A 344 -23.01 21.17 8.90
CA CYS A 344 -21.86 20.42 8.35
C CYS A 344 -20.48 21.04 8.69
N ARG A 345 -20.39 21.81 9.78
CA ARG A 345 -19.14 22.46 10.23
C ARG A 345 -18.63 21.93 11.55
N PHE A 346 -17.30 21.84 11.63
CA PHE A 346 -16.57 21.55 12.86
C PHE A 346 -15.32 22.43 12.94
N GLN A 347 -14.91 22.76 14.15
CA GLN A 347 -13.69 23.49 14.46
C GLN A 347 -12.65 22.53 14.99
N ILE A 348 -11.42 22.66 14.50
CA ILE A 348 -10.23 21.99 15.02
C ILE A 348 -9.27 23.05 15.54
N LYS A 349 -8.80 22.87 16.77
CA LYS A 349 -7.89 23.78 17.46
C LYS A 349 -6.65 23.03 17.92
N SER A 350 -5.47 23.63 17.74
CA SER A 350 -4.24 23.10 18.33
C SER A 350 -4.10 23.58 19.78
N THR A 351 -3.81 22.67 20.70
CA THR A 351 -3.49 22.95 22.11
C THR A 351 -2.00 22.92 22.40
N ASP A 352 -1.15 22.88 21.37
CA ASP A 352 0.30 22.84 21.53
C ASP A 352 0.79 24.19 22.08
N PRO A 353 1.34 24.24 23.31
CA PRO A 353 1.78 25.48 23.93
C PRO A 353 2.97 26.12 23.16
N ASN A 354 3.66 25.35 22.32
CA ASN A 354 4.79 25.83 21.54
C ASN A 354 4.37 26.45 20.20
N LYS A 355 3.11 26.28 19.76
CA LYS A 355 2.58 26.89 18.54
C LYS A 355 1.90 28.23 18.85
N ILE A 356 2.65 29.31 18.63
CA ILE A 356 2.17 30.69 18.72
C ILE A 356 2.31 31.33 17.32
N PRO A 357 1.24 31.86 16.70
CA PRO A 357 -0.13 31.94 17.19
C PRO A 357 -0.85 30.57 17.21
N GLU A 358 -1.89 30.49 18.04
CA GLU A 358 -2.72 29.28 18.17
C GLU A 358 -3.45 28.98 16.86
N VAL A 359 -3.18 27.81 16.27
CA VAL A 359 -3.78 27.41 14.99
C VAL A 359 -5.22 26.95 15.22
N THR A 360 -6.18 27.65 14.62
CA THR A 360 -7.60 27.26 14.64
C THR A 360 -8.13 27.15 13.22
N VAL A 361 -8.71 26.01 12.87
CA VAL A 361 -9.29 25.77 11.56
C VAL A 361 -10.77 25.40 11.69
N VAL A 362 -11.65 26.19 11.09
CA VAL A 362 -13.06 25.80 10.93
C VAL A 362 -13.23 25.14 9.57
N CYS A 363 -13.69 23.90 9.55
CA CYS A 363 -13.91 23.12 8.33
C CYS A 363 -15.40 22.95 8.07
N GLN A 364 -15.79 23.06 6.81
CA GLN A 364 -17.14 22.78 6.33
C GLN A 364 -17.08 21.68 5.27
N ALA A 365 -17.85 20.62 5.48
CA ALA A 365 -18.02 19.56 4.48
C ALA A 365 -19.08 19.95 3.45
N SER A 366 -18.94 19.43 2.22
CA SER A 366 -19.87 19.69 1.12
C SER A 366 -21.24 19.00 1.29
N THR A 367 -21.29 17.92 2.06
CA THR A 367 -22.51 17.12 2.28
C THR A 367 -22.58 16.65 3.74
N GLN A 368 -23.80 16.37 4.21
CA GLN A 368 -24.04 15.83 5.56
C GLN A 368 -23.38 14.47 5.78
N GLU A 369 -23.32 13.64 4.74
CA GLU A 369 -22.64 12.33 4.78
C GLU A 369 -21.14 12.50 5.02
N ARG A 370 -20.45 13.34 4.22
CA ARG A 370 -19.03 13.62 4.44
C ARG A 370 -18.78 14.25 5.80
N TYR A 371 -19.65 15.15 6.24
CA TYR A 371 -19.56 15.70 7.60
C TYR A 371 -19.60 14.60 8.65
N ALA A 372 -20.55 13.66 8.54
CA ALA A 372 -20.67 12.53 9.46
C ALA A 372 -19.40 11.66 9.46
N ASP A 373 -18.87 11.32 8.27
CA ASP A 373 -17.64 10.53 8.16
C ASP A 373 -16.45 11.21 8.86
N TRP A 374 -16.20 12.49 8.56
CA TRP A 374 -15.13 13.26 9.17
C TRP A 374 -15.31 13.39 10.68
N ARG A 375 -16.53 13.70 11.13
CA ARG A 375 -16.89 13.84 12.54
C ARG A 375 -16.65 12.54 13.29
N ASP A 376 -17.16 11.43 12.77
CA ASP A 376 -17.11 10.14 13.46
C ASP A 376 -15.68 9.60 13.52
N MET A 377 -14.88 9.81 12.47
CA MET A 377 -13.46 9.46 12.48
C MET A 377 -12.67 10.31 13.49
N LEU A 378 -12.85 11.63 13.50
CA LEU A 378 -12.15 12.52 14.44
C LEU A 378 -12.55 12.23 15.89
N LYS A 379 -13.84 11.99 16.16
CA LYS A 379 -14.30 11.56 17.50
C LYS A 379 -13.69 10.24 17.93
N LYS A 380 -13.61 9.27 17.02
CA LYS A 380 -12.98 7.98 17.30
C LYS A 380 -11.51 8.15 17.69
N ILE A 381 -10.76 8.99 16.99
CA ILE A 381 -9.35 9.30 17.30
C ILE A 381 -9.24 9.94 18.69
N LEU A 382 -10.04 10.97 18.97
CA LEU A 382 -10.04 11.66 20.27
C LEU A 382 -10.39 10.71 21.42
N GLN A 383 -11.37 9.82 21.20
CA GLN A 383 -11.73 8.80 22.19
C GLN A 383 -10.55 7.85 22.46
N GLN A 384 -9.90 7.34 21.42
CA GLN A 384 -8.74 6.45 21.56
C GLN A 384 -7.58 7.12 22.31
N GLN A 385 -7.35 8.42 22.09
CA GLN A 385 -6.35 9.18 22.82
C GLN A 385 -6.72 9.35 24.30
N ASN A 386 -7.97 9.70 24.59
CA ASN A 386 -8.46 9.82 25.97
C ASN A 386 -8.36 8.48 26.71
N ASP A 387 -8.72 7.37 26.05
CA ASP A 387 -8.58 6.03 26.60
C ASP A 387 -7.10 5.71 26.89
N LEU A 388 -6.19 6.03 25.97
CA LEU A 388 -4.75 5.84 26.17
C LEU A 388 -4.22 6.68 27.34
N ILE A 389 -4.59 7.96 27.43
CA ILE A 389 -4.20 8.84 28.54
C ILE A 389 -4.72 8.28 29.87
N PHE A 390 -5.98 7.82 29.90
CA PHE A 390 -6.57 7.19 31.08
C PHE A 390 -5.80 5.93 31.49
N MET A 391 -5.44 5.07 30.53
CA MET A 391 -4.66 3.84 30.77
C MET A 391 -3.26 4.15 31.30
N LEU A 392 -2.59 5.16 30.76
CA LEU A 392 -1.25 5.58 31.20
C LEU A 392 -1.25 6.24 32.58
N SER A 393 -2.33 6.98 32.90
CA SER A 393 -2.50 7.64 34.20
C SER A 393 -2.95 6.67 35.30
N ASN A 394 -3.53 5.52 34.94
CA ASN A 394 -4.04 4.51 35.88
C ASN A 394 -3.51 3.09 35.59
N PRO A 395 -2.18 2.87 35.60
CA PRO A 395 -1.57 1.62 35.12
C PRO A 395 -1.89 0.37 35.95
N LEU A 396 -2.41 0.54 37.19
CA LEU A 396 -2.76 -0.57 38.07
C LEU A 396 -4.18 -1.13 37.83
N GLN A 397 -5.09 -0.33 37.28
CA GLN A 397 -6.46 -0.78 36.99
C GLN A 397 -6.58 -1.55 35.66
N THR A 398 -5.55 -1.48 34.81
CA THR A 398 -5.58 -1.98 33.43
C THR A 398 -5.01 -3.39 33.27
N LYS A 399 -4.44 -3.99 34.33
CA LYS A 399 -3.94 -5.37 34.34
C LYS A 399 -5.00 -6.46 34.54
N ASN A 400 -6.25 -6.07 34.81
CA ASN A 400 -7.34 -6.99 35.16
C ASN A 400 -8.49 -7.05 34.13
N LYS A 401 -8.24 -6.70 32.86
CA LYS A 401 -9.23 -6.85 31.77
C LYS A 401 -8.65 -7.55 30.57
#